data_AF-A0A936WE89-F1
#
_entry.id   AF-A0A936WE89-F1
#
_cell.length_a   1.000
_cell.length_b   1.000
_cell.length_c   1.000
_cell.angle_alpha   90.00
_cell.angle_beta   90.00
_cell.angle_gamma   90.00
#
_symmetry.space_group_name_H-M   'P 1'
#
loop_
_entity.id
_entity.type
_entity.pdbx_description
1 polymer ?
#
loop_
_entity_poly.entity_id
_entity_poly.type
_entity_poly.pdbx_seq_one_letter_code
_entity_poly.pdbx_strand_id
1 'polypeptide(L)'
;MTEDGKVLYGSVPQGTICKRLEPVNGSLTIVPSKSFGKNKDNNEIPHFKCDGRQHCNQMNSRAEADFFVKNCPNTKMDGDYDGEPCENDPRFKFQAR
;
A
#
# COMPACT_ATOMS: atom_id res chain seq x y z
N MET A 1 3.70 32.61 11.02
CA MET A 1 4.11 33.49 9.92
C MET A 1 5.57 33.81 10.13
N THR A 2 6.41 33.74 9.09
CA THR A 2 7.83 34.14 9.19
C THR A 2 7.95 35.66 9.26
N GLU A 3 9.13 36.18 9.64
CA GLU A 3 9.37 37.64 9.71
C GLU A 3 9.15 38.33 8.36
N ASP A 4 9.37 37.63 7.25
CA ASP A 4 9.07 38.10 5.89
C ASP A 4 7.59 37.97 5.50
N GLY A 5 6.70 37.69 6.46
CA GLY A 5 5.25 37.56 6.23
C GLY A 5 4.83 36.29 5.47
N LYS A 6 5.73 35.34 5.22
CA LYS A 6 5.38 34.09 4.52
C LYS A 6 4.69 33.10 5.46
N VAL A 7 3.64 32.48 4.94
CA VAL A 7 2.96 31.34 5.56
C VAL A 7 3.58 30.08 4.97
N LEU A 8 4.25 29.29 5.81
CA LEU A 8 4.77 27.98 5.42
C LEU A 8 3.70 26.92 5.65
N TYR A 9 3.47 26.07 4.66
CA TYR A 9 2.63 24.88 4.77
C TYR A 9 3.53 23.64 4.80
N GLY A 10 3.31 22.73 5.75
CA GLY A 10 4.09 21.50 5.92
C GLY A 10 5.05 21.53 7.12
N SER A 11 6.14 20.77 7.04
CA SER A 11 7.13 20.68 8.13
C SER A 11 7.95 21.97 8.20
N VAL A 12 7.94 22.60 9.37
CA VAL A 12 8.74 23.80 9.62
C VAL A 12 10.23 23.41 9.64
N PRO A 13 11.10 24.11 8.89
CA PRO A 13 12.53 23.80 8.86
C PRO A 13 13.17 23.87 10.25
N GLN A 14 14.20 23.04 10.46
CA GLN A 14 14.97 23.04 11.69
C GLN A 14 15.64 24.40 11.91
N GLY A 15 15.60 24.91 13.14
CA GLY A 15 16.11 26.25 13.49
C GLY A 15 15.06 27.37 13.40
N THR A 16 13.82 27.06 13.03
CA THR A 16 12.73 28.05 13.09
C THR A 16 12.31 28.27 14.55
N ILE A 17 12.62 29.45 15.09
CA ILE A 17 12.29 29.83 16.46
C ILE A 17 10.88 30.43 16.50
N CYS A 18 10.01 29.87 17.34
CA CYS A 18 8.67 30.40 17.56
C CYS A 18 8.76 31.69 18.41
N LYS A 19 8.55 32.87 17.80
CA LYS A 19 8.61 34.17 18.49
C LYS A 19 7.31 34.57 19.20
N ARG A 20 6.15 34.11 18.70
CA ARG A 20 4.83 34.50 19.24
C ARG A 20 3.79 33.42 18.93
N LEU A 21 3.03 33.01 19.94
CA LEU A 21 1.86 32.15 19.83
C LEU A 21 0.63 33.01 20.08
N GLU A 22 -0.15 33.30 19.05
CA GLU A 22 -1.44 33.96 19.20
C GLU A 22 -2.55 32.95 18.90
N PRO A 23 -3.54 32.78 19.80
CA PRO A 23 -4.69 31.95 19.51
C PRO A 23 -5.50 32.63 18.41
N VAL A 24 -5.54 32.00 17.24
CA VAL A 24 -6.48 32.40 16.18
C VAL A 24 -7.86 31.85 16.53
N ASN A 25 -8.91 32.62 16.27
CA ASN A 25 -10.31 32.16 16.34
C ASN A 25 -10.64 31.24 15.15
N GLY A 26 -9.84 30.19 14.97
CA GLY A 26 -10.04 29.15 13.97
C GLY A 26 -10.74 27.96 14.61
N SER A 27 -11.90 27.58 14.09
CA SER A 27 -12.51 26.30 14.44
C SER A 27 -11.78 25.20 13.70
N LEU A 28 -10.88 24.51 14.40
CA LEU A 28 -10.24 23.31 13.87
C LEU A 28 -11.25 22.16 13.99
N THR A 29 -11.98 21.87 12.92
CA THR A 29 -12.81 20.67 12.88
C THR A 29 -11.91 19.47 12.64
N ILE A 30 -11.70 18.67 13.69
CA ILE A 30 -11.06 17.35 13.56
C ILE A 30 -12.06 16.44 12.87
N VAL A 31 -12.00 16.40 11.54
CA VAL A 31 -12.72 15.37 10.77
C VAL A 31 -12.01 14.04 11.00
N PRO A 32 -12.75 12.93 11.22
CA PRO A 32 -12.15 11.61 11.19
C PRO A 32 -11.46 11.40 9.85
N SER A 33 -10.27 10.80 9.85
CA SER A 33 -9.43 10.51 8.66
C SER A 33 -10.10 9.61 7.60
N LYS A 34 -11.39 9.29 7.75
CA LYS A 34 -12.14 8.35 6.89
C LYS A 34 -12.45 8.89 5.49
N SER A 35 -12.08 10.14 5.17
CA SER A 35 -12.37 10.76 3.87
C SER A 35 -11.13 11.17 3.06
N PHE A 36 -9.91 10.90 3.54
CA PHE A 36 -8.70 10.96 2.71
C PHE A 36 -8.25 9.54 2.38
N GLY A 37 -8.67 9.06 1.22
CA GLY A 37 -8.20 7.78 0.71
C GLY A 37 -6.69 7.79 0.51
N LYS A 38 -5.96 7.07 1.38
CA LYS A 38 -4.77 6.31 1.01
C LYS A 38 -4.68 5.03 1.84
N ASN A 39 -4.90 3.96 1.11
CA ASN A 39 -4.33 2.62 1.21
C ASN A 39 -4.47 1.85 2.53
N LYS A 40 -5.37 0.86 2.45
CA LYS A 40 -5.36 -0.43 3.15
C LYS A 40 -4.01 -0.77 3.82
N ASP A 41 -3.94 -0.52 5.12
CA ASP A 41 -3.30 -1.45 6.03
C ASP A 41 -4.32 -2.56 6.35
N ASN A 42 -4.73 -3.30 5.30
CA ASN A 42 -5.35 -4.59 5.51
C ASN A 42 -4.20 -5.57 5.68
N ASN A 43 -3.71 -5.69 6.91
CA ASN A 43 -3.29 -6.99 7.43
C ASN A 43 -4.55 -7.86 7.65
N GLU A 44 -5.43 -7.90 6.65
CA GLU A 44 -6.35 -9.00 6.47
C GLU A 44 -5.53 -10.01 5.69
N ILE A 45 -5.07 -11.06 6.38
CA ILE A 45 -4.56 -12.26 5.72
C ILE A 45 -5.63 -12.64 4.70
N PRO A 46 -5.37 -12.50 3.38
CA PRO A 46 -6.41 -12.79 2.43
C PRO A 46 -6.69 -14.28 2.54
N HIS A 47 -7.92 -14.64 2.90
CA HIS A 47 -8.35 -16.03 2.95
C HIS A 47 -8.49 -16.54 1.52
N PHE A 48 -7.36 -16.97 0.94
CA PHE A 48 -7.31 -17.59 -0.36
C PHE A 48 -7.93 -18.98 -0.26
N LYS A 49 -8.72 -19.35 -1.27
CA LYS A 49 -9.37 -20.65 -1.38
C LYS A 49 -9.19 -21.17 -2.78
N CYS A 50 -9.02 -22.48 -2.91
CA CYS A 50 -8.97 -23.13 -4.22
C CYS A 50 -10.34 -22.99 -4.89
N ASP A 51 -10.42 -22.13 -5.89
CA ASP A 51 -11.62 -21.82 -6.66
C ASP A 51 -11.55 -22.33 -8.11
N GLY A 52 -10.52 -23.13 -8.43
CA GLY A 52 -10.32 -23.73 -9.75
C GLY A 52 -9.51 -22.86 -10.72
N ARG A 53 -8.97 -21.72 -10.28
CA ARG A 53 -8.00 -20.95 -11.07
C ARG A 53 -6.68 -21.70 -11.21
N GLN A 54 -6.11 -21.67 -12.41
CA GLN A 54 -4.90 -22.43 -12.77
C GLN A 54 -3.85 -21.57 -13.47
N HIS A 55 -4.16 -20.33 -13.84
CA HIS A 55 -3.28 -19.47 -14.63
C HIS A 55 -3.04 -18.10 -13.97
N CYS A 56 -1.89 -17.51 -14.26
CA CYS A 56 -1.42 -16.25 -13.66
C CYS A 56 -2.29 -15.04 -13.98
N ASN A 57 -2.92 -15.04 -15.15
CA ASN A 57 -3.86 -13.99 -15.54
C ASN A 57 -5.12 -13.94 -14.66
N GLN A 58 -5.38 -14.98 -13.88
CA GLN A 58 -6.52 -15.06 -12.97
C GLN A 58 -6.16 -14.62 -11.54
N MET A 59 -4.87 -14.38 -11.23
CA MET A 59 -4.41 -13.97 -9.90
C MET A 59 -4.27 -12.46 -9.79
N ASN A 60 -4.63 -11.92 -8.62
CA ASN A 60 -4.56 -10.48 -8.34
C ASN A 60 -3.27 -10.09 -7.64
N SER A 61 -2.55 -11.05 -7.05
CA SER A 61 -1.29 -10.81 -6.35
C SER A 61 -0.36 -12.01 -6.41
N ARG A 62 0.95 -11.77 -6.24
CA ARG A 62 1.95 -12.85 -6.13
C ARG A 62 1.70 -13.71 -4.89
N ALA A 63 1.36 -13.11 -3.75
CA ALA A 63 1.03 -13.84 -2.53
C ALA A 63 -0.16 -14.82 -2.69
N GLU A 64 -1.15 -14.45 -3.52
CA GLU A 64 -2.25 -15.35 -3.89
C GLU A 64 -1.75 -16.51 -4.76
N ALA A 65 -0.92 -16.22 -5.77
CA ALA A 65 -0.36 -17.25 -6.64
C ALA A 65 0.52 -18.25 -5.85
N ASP A 66 1.34 -17.74 -4.92
CA ASP A 66 2.16 -18.55 -4.01
C ASP A 66 1.30 -19.48 -3.14
N PHE A 67 0.17 -18.97 -2.64
CA PHE A 67 -0.78 -19.79 -1.90
C PHE A 67 -1.35 -20.90 -2.79
N PHE A 68 -1.76 -20.58 -4.01
CA PHE A 68 -2.38 -21.56 -4.90
C PHE A 68 -1.43 -22.70 -5.28
N VAL A 69 -0.16 -22.41 -5.62
CA VAL A 69 0.82 -23.46 -5.94
C VAL A 69 1.07 -24.40 -4.76
N LYS A 70 1.08 -23.85 -3.53
CA LYS A 70 1.36 -24.64 -2.32
C LYS A 70 0.13 -25.39 -1.79
N ASN A 71 -1.07 -24.87 -2.00
CA ASN A 71 -2.29 -25.36 -1.34
C ASN A 71 -3.33 -25.97 -2.30
N CYS A 72 -3.26 -25.71 -3.61
CA CYS A 72 -4.27 -26.13 -4.57
C CYS A 72 -3.72 -27.12 -5.61
N PRO A 73 -4.44 -28.22 -5.91
CA PRO A 73 -4.03 -29.14 -6.96
C PRO A 73 -4.32 -28.56 -8.36
N ASN A 74 -3.57 -29.02 -9.37
CA ASN A 74 -3.73 -28.67 -10.80
C ASN A 74 -3.37 -27.22 -11.18
N THR A 75 -2.51 -26.54 -10.43
CA THR A 75 -2.02 -25.21 -10.81
C THR A 75 -1.04 -25.29 -11.98
N LYS A 76 -1.18 -24.37 -12.95
CA LYS A 76 -0.30 -24.23 -14.14
C LYS A 76 0.33 -22.84 -14.18
N MET A 77 0.73 -22.34 -13.01
CA MET A 77 1.28 -21.00 -12.79
C MET A 77 2.80 -21.02 -12.61
N ASP A 78 3.31 -22.14 -12.13
CA ASP A 78 4.72 -22.45 -11.95
C ASP A 78 5.10 -23.42 -13.08
N GLY A 79 5.81 -22.91 -14.08
CA GLY A 79 6.07 -23.63 -15.34
C GLY A 79 7.33 -24.51 -15.28
N ASP A 80 8.26 -24.12 -14.42
CA ASP A 80 9.56 -24.73 -14.14
C ASP A 80 9.63 -25.42 -12.79
N TYR A 81 8.57 -25.31 -11.98
CA TYR A 81 8.37 -26.01 -10.71
C TYR A 81 9.40 -25.65 -9.63
N ASP A 82 9.87 -24.41 -9.64
CA ASP A 82 10.85 -23.89 -8.69
C ASP A 82 10.19 -23.26 -7.44
N GLY A 83 8.86 -23.17 -7.43
CA GLY A 83 8.08 -22.58 -6.35
C GLY A 83 7.80 -21.08 -6.52
N GLU A 84 8.18 -20.49 -7.66
CA GLU A 84 7.96 -19.10 -8.02
C GLU A 84 6.85 -18.93 -9.08
N PRO A 85 5.56 -18.85 -8.70
CA PRO A 85 4.47 -18.78 -9.67
C PRO A 85 4.42 -17.44 -10.42
N CYS A 86 4.17 -17.47 -11.72
CA CYS A 86 3.95 -16.26 -12.53
C CYS A 86 5.20 -15.41 -12.74
N GLU A 87 6.39 -16.01 -12.77
CA GLU A 87 7.63 -15.32 -13.12
C GLU A 87 7.56 -14.63 -14.49
N ASN A 88 6.85 -15.23 -15.44
CA ASN A 88 6.70 -14.70 -16.78
C ASN A 88 5.71 -13.53 -16.88
N ASP A 89 4.97 -13.21 -15.81
CA ASP A 89 4.02 -12.10 -15.80
C ASP A 89 4.72 -10.78 -15.42
N PRO A 90 4.78 -9.78 -16.33
CA PRO A 90 5.43 -8.51 -16.06
C PRO A 90 4.80 -7.72 -14.91
N ARG A 91 3.56 -8.03 -14.50
CA ARG A 91 2.89 -7.40 -13.36
C ARG A 91 3.53 -7.77 -12.02
N PHE A 92 4.14 -8.95 -11.94
CA PHE A 92 4.73 -9.46 -10.69
C PHE A 92 6.26 -9.35 -10.67
N LYS A 93 6.92 -9.18 -11.82
CA LYS A 93 8.38 -8.96 -11.92
C LYS A 93 8.91 -7.73 -11.18
N PHE A 94 8.10 -6.70 -10.94
CA PHE A 94 8.56 -5.43 -10.36
C PHE A 94 8.30 -5.27 -8.85
N GLN A 95 7.65 -6.24 -8.19
CA GLN A 95 7.38 -6.18 -6.74
C GLN A 95 8.48 -6.81 -5.88
N ALA A 96 9.56 -7.31 -6.49
CA ALA A 96 10.71 -7.93 -5.80
C ALA A 96 11.87 -6.94 -5.50
N ARG A 97 11.58 -5.64 -5.29
CA ARG A 97 12.59 -4.62 -4.96
C ARG A 97 12.21 -3.79 -3.75
#